data_AF-A0A1C6AEM8-F1
#
_entry.id   AF-A0A1C6AEM8-F1
#
_cell.length_a   1.000
_cell.length_b   1.000
_cell.length_c   1.000
_cell.angle_alpha   90.00
_cell.angle_beta   90.00
_cell.angle_gamma   90.00
#
_symmetry.space_group_name_H-M   'P 1'
#
loop_
_entity.id
_entity.type
_entity.pdbx_description
1 polymer ?
#
loop_
_entity_poly.entity_id
_entity_poly.type
_entity_poly.pdbx_seq_one_letter_code
_entity_poly.pdbx_strand_id
1 'polypeptide(L)' 'MRHKEQWNLIAAACILVLFVVTIFIPSFEPLAKTIALLLYALVSIVSLQKQKKEGEDIQKAAMFSLAVFLILGYLLFFV' A
#
# COMPACT_ATOMS: atom_id res chain seq x y z
N MET A 1 24.43 6.85 -7.59
CA MET A 1 23.99 5.54 -7.06
C MET A 1 23.93 5.52 -5.52
N ARG A 2 24.93 6.05 -4.80
CA ARG A 2 25.03 6.06 -3.32
C ARG A 2 23.85 6.69 -2.53
N HIS A 3 23.18 7.71 -3.09
CA HIS A 3 22.03 8.34 -2.43
C HIS A 3 20.77 7.45 -2.41
N LYS A 4 20.50 6.67 -3.47
CA LYS A 4 19.29 5.80 -3.54
C LYS A 4 19.35 4.68 -2.49
N GLU A 5 20.54 4.13 -2.24
CA GLU A 5 20.74 3.12 -1.19
C GLU A 5 20.51 3.69 0.22
N GLN A 6 20.95 4.92 0.50
CA GLN A 6 20.67 5.57 1.78
C GLN A 6 19.18 5.80 1.99
N TRP A 7 18.45 6.24 0.97
CA TRP A 7 16.99 6.39 1.05
C TRP A 7 16.29 5.05 1.31
N ASN A 8 16.75 3.96 0.68
CA ASN A 8 16.22 2.62 0.93
C ASN A 8 16.53 2.12 2.35
N LEU A 9 17.74 2.38 2.87
CA LEU A 9 18.12 2.02 4.24
C LEU A 9 17.29 2.77 5.28
N ILE A 10 17.06 4.07 5.07
CA ILE A 10 16.20 4.89 5.93
C ILE A 10 14.75 4.42 5.86
N ALA A 11 14.24 4.12 4.66
CA ALA A 11 12.90 3.57 4.48
C ALA A 11 12.74 2.22 5.18
N ALA A 12 13.72 1.32 5.05
CA ALA A 12 13.72 0.02 5.72
C ALA A 12 13.75 0.15 7.24
N ALA A 13 14.58 1.06 7.77
CA ALA A 13 14.64 1.35 9.19
C ALA A 13 13.31 1.93 9.72
N CYS A 14 12.68 2.85 8.99
CA CYS A 14 11.36 3.37 9.35
C CYS A 14 10.28 2.29 9.37
N ILE A 15 10.27 1.39 8.37
CA ILE A 15 9.31 0.28 8.32
C ILE A 15 9.52 -0.66 9.53
N LEU A 16 10.77 -0.97 9.87
CA LEU A 16 11.08 -1.80 11.05
C LEU A 16 10.64 -1.15 12.36
N VAL A 17 10.90 0.15 12.53
CA VAL A 17 10.47 0.88 13.73
C VAL A 17 8.95 0.93 13.82
N LEU A 18 8.26 1.26 12.72
CA LEU A 18 6.80 1.26 12.68
C LEU A 18 6.22 -0.12 12.99
N PHE A 19 6.84 -1.19 12.46
CA PHE A 19 6.45 -2.57 12.73
C PHE A 19 6.58 -2.93 14.21
N VAL A 20 7.70 -2.58 14.85
CA VAL A 20 7.90 -2.80 16.29
C VAL A 20 6.91 -1.97 17.11
N VAL A 21 6.64 -0.72 16.74
CA VAL A 21 5.65 0.14 17.42
C VAL A 21 4.24 -0.45 17.32
N THR A 22 3.84 -1.03 16.17
CA THR A 22 2.56 -1.73 16.04
C THR A 22 2.45 -2.98 16.91
N ILE A 23 3.55 -3.66 17.26
CA ILE A 23 3.53 -4.81 18.17
C ILE A 23 3.27 -4.35 19.62
N PHE A 24 3.86 -3.23 20.04
CA PHE A 24 3.73 -2.73 21.41
C PHE A 24 2.47 -1.89 21.66
N ILE A 25 1.90 -1.28 20.62
CA ILE A 25 0.70 -0.44 20.70
C ILE A 25 -0.38 -1.03 19.77
N PRO A 26 -1.14 -2.05 20.21
CA PRO A 26 -2.22 -2.63 19.40
C PRO A 26 -3.30 -1.62 19.02
N SER A 27 -3.44 -0.51 19.77
CA SER A 27 -4.34 0.60 19.38
C SER A 27 -3.95 1.28 18.06
N PHE A 28 -2.72 1.11 17.58
CA PHE A 28 -2.26 1.61 16.27
C PHE A 28 -2.56 0.64 15.11
N GLU A 29 -2.95 -0.62 15.36
CA GLU A 29 -3.35 -1.56 14.30
C GLU A 29 -4.36 -0.97 13.31
N PRO A 30 -5.51 -0.41 13.74
CA PRO A 30 -6.49 0.12 12.78
C PRO A 30 -5.92 1.29 11.97
N LEU A 31 -5.02 2.08 12.54
CA LEU A 31 -4.34 3.18 11.86
C LEU A 31 -3.34 2.64 10.82
N ALA A 32 -2.55 1.62 11.17
CA ALA A 32 -1.62 0.96 10.26
C ALA A 32 -2.36 0.22 9.12
N LYS A 33 -3.48 -0.45 9.43
CA LYS A 33 -4.39 -1.09 8.47
C LYS A 33 -4.97 -0.07 7.48
N THR A 34 -5.40 1.09 7.98
CA THR A 34 -5.88 2.21 7.15
C THR A 34 -4.77 2.75 6.23
N ILE A 35 -3.56 2.95 6.76
CA ILE A 35 -2.42 3.45 5.99
C ILE A 35 -2.02 2.44 4.90
N ALA A 36 -2.00 1.14 5.20
CA ALA A 36 -1.71 0.08 4.23
C ALA A 36 -2.73 0.07 3.08
N LEU A 37 -4.03 0.21 3.42
CA LEU A 37 -5.10 0.27 2.43
C LEU A 37 -4.98 1.52 1.53
N LEU A 38 -4.66 2.66 2.12
CA LEU A 38 -4.41 3.91 1.40
C LEU A 38 -3.21 3.80 0.44
N LEU A 39 -2.09 3.25 0.90
CA LEU A 39 -0.90 3.06 0.07
C LEU A 39 -1.19 2.12 -1.11
N TYR A 40 -1.93 1.04 -0.87
CA TYR A 40 -2.36 0.13 -1.94
C TYR A 40 -3.22 0.85 -2.99
N ALA A 41 -4.23 1.62 -2.57
CA ALA A 41 -5.05 2.41 -3.49
C ALA A 41 -4.21 3.40 -4.31
N LEU A 42 -3.25 4.07 -3.66
CA LEU A 42 -2.41 5.07 -4.30
C LEU A 42 -1.50 4.44 -5.36
N VAL A 43 -0.85 3.33 -5.03
CA VAL A 43 -0.01 2.54 -5.97
C VAL A 43 -0.86 2.00 -7.13
N SER A 44 -2.07 1.55 -6.83
CA SER A 44 -2.96 1.04 -7.86
C SER A 44 -3.43 2.12 -8.82
N ILE A 45 -3.81 3.31 -8.31
CA ILE A 45 -4.17 4.46 -9.15
C ILE A 45 -3.00 4.86 -10.07
N VAL A 46 -1.78 4.92 -9.52
CA VAL A 46 -0.58 5.22 -10.32
C VAL A 46 -0.35 4.15 -11.40
N SER A 47 -0.53 2.87 -11.08
CA SER A 47 -0.41 1.78 -12.05
C SER A 47 -1.47 1.86 -13.15
N LEU A 48 -2.73 2.14 -12.79
CA LEU A 48 -3.83 2.31 -13.76
C LEU A 48 -3.61 3.53 -14.66
N GLN A 49 -3.09 4.64 -14.12
CA GLN A 49 -2.70 5.80 -14.92
C GLN A 49 -1.55 5.51 -15.87
N LYS A 50 -0.60 4.64 -15.47
CA LYS A 50 0.49 4.20 -16.33
C LYS A 50 -0.02 3.29 -17.46
N GLN A 51 -0.86 2.31 -17.16
CA GLN A 51 -1.49 1.43 -18.15
C GLN A 51 -2.37 2.22 -19.14
N LYS A 52 -3.09 3.25 -18.65
CA LYS A 52 -3.82 4.19 -19.51
C LYS A 52 -2.91 4.92 -20.51
N LYS A 53 -1.71 5.33 -20.09
CA LYS A 53 -0.73 6.00 -20.96
C LYS A 53 -0.11 5.04 -21.98
N GLU A 54 -0.05 3.75 -21.67
CA GLU A 54 0.45 2.70 -22.56
C GLU A 54 -0.62 2.18 -23.55
N GLY A 55 -1.86 2.70 -23.46
CA GLY A 55 -2.96 2.35 -24.36
C GLY A 55 -3.66 1.03 -24.03
N GLU A 56 -3.41 0.45 -22.85
CA GLU A 56 -4.08 -0.76 -22.38
C GLU A 56 -5.52 -0.50 -21.91
N ASP A 57 -6.34 -1.56 -21.99
CA ASP A 57 -7.71 -1.56 -21.49
C ASP A 57 -7.73 -1.54 -19.94
N ILE A 58 -7.87 -0.32 -19.42
CA ILE A 58 -7.85 0.00 -18.01
C ILE A 58 -9.10 -0.52 -17.27
N GLN A 59 -10.18 -0.87 -17.98
CA GLN A 59 -11.46 -1.19 -17.36
C GLN A 59 -11.37 -2.49 -16.56
N LYS A 60 -10.73 -3.52 -17.12
CA LYS A 60 -10.48 -4.79 -16.42
C LYS A 60 -9.53 -4.61 -15.26
N ALA A 61 -8.44 -3.85 -15.45
CA ALA A 61 -7.46 -3.59 -14.41
C ALA A 61 -8.06 -2.78 -13.24
N ALA A 62 -8.92 -1.81 -13.54
CA ALA A 62 -9.63 -1.01 -12.54
C ALA A 62 -10.64 -1.86 -11.76
N MET A 63 -11.43 -2.71 -12.43
CA MET A 63 -12.35 -3.64 -11.77
C MET A 63 -11.60 -4.63 -10.85
N PHE A 64 -10.46 -5.16 -11.32
CA PHE A 64 -9.63 -6.05 -10.51
C PHE A 64 -9.05 -5.33 -9.29
N SER A 65 -8.49 -4.13 -9.48
CA SER A 65 -8.00 -3.31 -8.38
C SER A 65 -9.09 -2.98 -7.36
N LEU A 66 -10.31 -2.69 -7.82
CA LEU A 66 -11.44 -2.40 -6.94
C LEU A 66 -11.80 -3.64 -6.12
N ALA A 67 -11.88 -4.81 -6.75
CA ALA A 67 -12.17 -6.07 -6.07
C ALA A 67 -11.12 -6.39 -5.01
N VAL A 68 -9.83 -6.26 -5.34
CA VAL A 68 -8.74 -6.50 -4.38
C VAL A 68 -8.77 -5.47 -3.24
N PHE A 69 -9.05 -4.19 -3.53
CA PHE A 69 -9.21 -3.17 -2.49
C PHE A 69 -10.32 -3.51 -1.50
N LEU A 70 -11.48 -3.97 -1.99
CA LEU A 70 -12.61 -4.37 -1.15
C LEU A 70 -12.29 -5.62 -0.31
N ILE A 71 -11.64 -6.62 -0.90
CA ILE A 71 -11.25 -7.85 -0.19
C ILE A 71 -10.21 -7.54 0.90
N LEU A 72 -9.19 -6.75 0.58
CA LEU A 72 -8.17 -6.33 1.54
C LEU A 72 -8.76 -5.46 2.65
N GLY A 73 -9.68 -4.55 2.31
CA GLY A 73 -10.41 -3.76 3.29
C GLY A 73 -11.22 -4.64 4.25
N TYR A 74 -11.92 -5.65 3.73
CA TYR A 74 -12.64 -6.59 4.59
C TYR A 74 -11.70 -7.36 5.52
N LEU A 75 -10.62 -7.96 4.98
CA LEU A 75 -9.67 -8.75 5.75
C LEU A 75 -8.92 -7.95 6.81
N LEU A 76 -8.63 -6.67 6.56
CA LEU A 76 -7.90 -5.86 7.52
C LEU A 76 -8.79 -5.36 8.67
N PHE A 77 -10.09 -5.14 8.45
CA PHE A 77 -10.96 -4.53 9.45
C PHE A 77 -11.98 -5.47 10.08
N PHE A 78 -12.31 -6.61 9.47
CA PHE A 78 -13.37 -7.52 9.93
C PHE A 78 -12.89 -8.95 10.25
N VAL A 79 -11.65 -9.31 9.89
CA VAL A 79 -10.96 -10.54 10.33
C VAL A 79 -9.97 -10.17 11.42
#